data_AF-A0A8C5U0J1-F1
#
_entry.id   AF-A0A8C5U0J1-F1
#
_cell.length_a   1.000
_cell.length_b   1.000
_cell.length_c   1.000
_cell.angle_alpha   90.00
_cell.angle_beta   90.00
_cell.angle_gamma   90.00
#
_symmetry.space_group_name_H-M   'P 1'
#
loop_
_entity.id
_entity.type
_entity.pdbx_description
1 polymer ?
#
loop_
_entity_poly.entity_id
_entity_poly.type
_entity_poly.pdbx_seq_one_letter_code
_entity_poly.pdbx_strand_id
1 'polypeptide(L)'
;MLCLAGPVEVKTDEHPRHGSNLETMAKLKPCFLTDGTGTVTAANASGLNDGAAAVLLMKKSEAARRGLMPLARIVSWAQTGIDPSIMGVGPISAIRKAVDKAGWTLEQVDLFEINEAFASLSVAISKELKVNMEKINIQGGAIALGHPLGASGCRILVTLLYALERTGGKRGVAALCIGGGMGIAMCIER
;
A
#
# COMPACT_ATOMS: atom_id res chain seq x y z
N MET A 1 24.05 -29.58 -25.00
CA MET A 1 24.92 -28.54 -24.43
C MET A 1 24.02 -27.36 -24.09
N LEU A 2 23.46 -27.35 -22.88
CA LEU A 2 22.61 -26.24 -22.42
C LEU A 2 23.54 -25.08 -22.04
N CYS A 3 23.54 -24.02 -22.84
CA CYS A 3 24.14 -22.75 -22.45
C CYS A 3 23.40 -22.26 -21.20
N LEU A 4 23.99 -22.49 -20.03
CA LEU A 4 23.55 -21.88 -18.79
C LEU A 4 23.84 -20.38 -18.93
N ALA A 5 22.78 -19.58 -19.11
CA ALA A 5 22.89 -18.14 -19.04
C ALA A 5 23.52 -17.77 -17.68
N GLY A 6 24.49 -16.85 -17.68
CA GLY A 6 25.14 -16.37 -16.47
C GLY A 6 24.18 -15.62 -15.52
N PRO A 7 24.68 -15.07 -14.41
CA PRO A 7 23.85 -14.32 -13.48
C PRO A 7 23.19 -13.10 -14.17
N VAL A 8 21.93 -12.84 -13.83
CA VAL A 8 21.15 -11.69 -14.33
C VAL A 8 20.77 -10.79 -13.14
N GLU A 9 20.92 -9.49 -13.33
CA GLU A 9 20.44 -8.48 -12.37
C GLU A 9 18.97 -8.12 -12.66
N VAL A 10 18.13 -8.16 -11.63
CA VAL A 10 16.73 -7.71 -11.68
C VAL A 10 16.58 -6.49 -10.77
N LYS A 11 16.23 -5.34 -11.35
CA LYS A 11 16.22 -4.04 -10.65
C LYS A 11 15.04 -3.13 -11.02
N THR A 12 14.10 -3.64 -11.81
CA THR A 12 12.91 -2.90 -12.27
C THR A 12 11.69 -3.74 -11.97
N ASP A 13 10.63 -3.12 -11.45
CA ASP A 13 9.34 -3.78 -11.26
C ASP A 13 8.81 -4.28 -12.61
N GLU A 14 8.46 -5.56 -12.70
CA GLU A 14 8.03 -6.21 -13.95
C GLU A 14 6.50 -6.20 -14.16
N HIS A 15 5.73 -6.00 -13.09
CA HIS A 15 4.26 -6.08 -13.14
C HIS A 15 3.55 -4.91 -13.86
N PRO A 16 4.09 -3.68 -13.90
CA PRO A 16 3.42 -2.56 -14.57
C PRO A 16 3.12 -2.83 -16.05
N ARG A 17 1.86 -2.64 -16.44
CA ARG A 17 1.40 -2.76 -17.83
C ARG A 17 1.43 -1.38 -18.51
N HIS A 18 2.56 -1.03 -19.13
CA HIS A 18 2.69 0.23 -19.87
C HIS A 18 1.67 0.33 -21.03
N GLY A 19 1.16 1.54 -21.31
CA GLY A 19 0.13 1.75 -22.34
C GLY A 19 -1.29 1.30 -21.94
N SER A 20 -1.51 1.00 -20.66
CA SER A 20 -2.81 0.69 -20.09
C SER A 20 -3.86 1.76 -20.43
N ASN A 21 -5.03 1.32 -20.91
CA ASN A 21 -6.14 2.18 -21.31
C ASN A 21 -7.49 1.55 -20.96
N LEU A 22 -8.51 2.40 -20.75
CA LEU A 22 -9.85 1.97 -20.34
C LEU A 22 -10.53 1.06 -21.36
N GLU A 23 -10.30 1.28 -22.66
CA GLU A 23 -10.91 0.48 -23.73
C GLU A 23 -10.51 -1.00 -23.63
N THR A 24 -9.22 -1.25 -23.39
CA THR A 24 -8.69 -2.61 -23.25
C THR A 24 -9.14 -3.24 -21.92
N MET A 25 -9.15 -2.45 -20.83
CA MET A 25 -9.61 -2.94 -19.53
C MET A 25 -11.10 -3.32 -19.53
N ALA A 26 -11.94 -2.57 -20.24
CA ALA A 26 -13.37 -2.80 -20.33
C ALA A 26 -13.74 -4.12 -21.04
N LYS A 27 -12.82 -4.67 -21.85
CA LYS A 27 -13.01 -5.94 -22.57
C LYS A 27 -12.74 -7.17 -21.69
N LEU A 28 -12.17 -7.00 -20.50
CA LEU A 28 -11.83 -8.12 -19.63
C LEU A 28 -13.06 -8.67 -18.92
N LYS A 29 -13.12 -10.00 -18.83
CA LYS A 29 -14.18 -10.71 -18.11
C LYS A 29 -13.92 -10.68 -16.59
N PRO A 30 -14.98 -10.66 -15.77
CA PRO A 30 -14.84 -10.82 -14.32
C PRO A 30 -14.14 -12.14 -13.95
N CYS A 31 -13.27 -12.09 -12.94
CA CYS A 31 -12.44 -13.23 -12.53
C CYS A 31 -13.04 -14.06 -11.39
N PHE A 32 -13.87 -13.45 -10.53
CA PHE A 32 -14.33 -14.08 -9.28
C PHE A 32 -15.82 -14.39 -9.26
N LEU A 33 -16.65 -13.49 -9.79
CA LEU A 33 -18.10 -13.66 -9.86
C LEU A 33 -18.52 -13.68 -11.33
N THR A 34 -19.00 -14.82 -11.80
CA THR A 34 -19.21 -15.09 -13.24
C THR A 34 -20.69 -15.21 -13.63
N ASP A 35 -21.61 -14.88 -12.73
CA ASP A 35 -23.06 -14.91 -12.94
C ASP A 35 -23.59 -13.73 -13.78
N GLY A 36 -22.69 -12.87 -14.28
CA GLY A 36 -23.01 -11.66 -15.04
C GLY A 36 -23.02 -10.38 -14.20
N THR A 37 -22.88 -10.46 -12.87
CA THR A 37 -22.86 -9.28 -11.98
C THR A 37 -21.46 -8.89 -11.48
N GLY A 38 -20.45 -9.72 -11.76
CA GLY A 38 -19.08 -9.48 -11.35
C GLY A 38 -18.45 -8.24 -12.00
N THR A 39 -17.58 -7.57 -11.23
CA THR A 39 -16.90 -6.33 -11.66
C THR A 39 -15.38 -6.41 -11.53
N VAL A 40 -14.87 -7.37 -10.75
CA VAL A 40 -13.43 -7.52 -10.51
C VAL A 40 -12.80 -8.33 -11.64
N THR A 41 -11.80 -7.77 -12.31
CA THR A 41 -11.07 -8.34 -13.44
C THR A 41 -9.56 -8.33 -13.16
N ALA A 42 -8.78 -9.02 -13.99
CA ALA A 42 -7.31 -9.02 -13.87
C ALA A 42 -6.67 -7.63 -14.06
N ALA A 43 -7.36 -6.66 -14.66
CA ALA A 43 -6.84 -5.29 -14.79
C ALA A 43 -7.08 -4.41 -13.56
N ASN A 44 -8.05 -4.75 -12.71
CA ASN A 44 -8.44 -3.95 -11.55
C ASN A 44 -8.22 -4.67 -10.21
N ALA A 45 -7.52 -5.80 -10.24
CA ALA A 45 -7.00 -6.52 -9.09
C ALA A 45 -5.47 -6.49 -9.11
N SER A 46 -4.85 -6.55 -7.93
CA SER A 46 -3.41 -6.81 -7.83
C SER A 46 -3.06 -8.24 -8.28
N GLY A 47 -1.83 -8.41 -8.75
CA GLY A 47 -1.31 -9.71 -9.17
C GLY A 47 -0.83 -10.59 -8.01
N LEU A 48 -0.45 -11.82 -8.36
CA LEU A 48 0.45 -12.65 -7.56
C LEU A 48 1.88 -12.27 -7.92
N ASN A 49 2.69 -11.94 -6.92
CA ASN A 49 4.01 -11.38 -7.15
C ASN A 49 5.00 -11.88 -6.09
N ASP A 50 6.28 -11.85 -6.48
CA ASP A 50 7.40 -12.14 -5.60
C ASP A 50 8.11 -10.83 -5.22
N GLY A 51 8.62 -10.78 -3.99
CA GLY A 51 9.36 -9.61 -3.51
C GLY A 51 9.62 -9.64 -2.02
N ALA A 52 10.59 -8.81 -1.60
CA ALA A 52 10.91 -8.57 -0.21
C ALA A 52 11.11 -7.07 0.03
N ALA A 53 10.81 -6.62 1.24
CA ALA A 53 11.06 -5.26 1.68
C ALA A 53 11.52 -5.28 3.13
N ALA A 54 12.39 -4.34 3.50
CA ALA A 54 12.98 -4.27 4.84
C ALA A 54 13.15 -2.83 5.29
N VAL A 55 13.12 -2.64 6.61
CA VAL A 55 13.42 -1.38 7.29
C VAL A 55 14.27 -1.66 8.52
N LEU A 56 15.16 -0.73 8.87
CA LEU A 56 15.93 -0.80 10.10
C LEU A 56 15.31 0.14 11.15
N LEU A 57 14.92 -0.42 12.30
CA LEU A 57 14.34 0.36 13.40
C LEU A 57 15.34 0.48 14.55
N MET A 58 15.32 1.64 15.19
CA MET A 58 16.04 1.89 16.44
C MET A 58 15.38 3.02 17.22
N LYS A 59 15.70 3.15 18.51
CA LYS A 59 15.31 4.33 19.29
C LYS A 59 15.99 5.57 18.72
N LYS A 60 15.32 6.72 18.76
CA LYS A 60 15.90 8.02 18.35
C LYS A 60 17.23 8.31 19.06
N SER A 61 17.34 7.96 20.35
CA SER A 61 18.58 8.12 21.13
C SER A 61 19.74 7.29 20.58
N GLU A 62 19.47 6.09 20.08
CA GLU A 62 20.50 5.22 19.50
C GLU A 62 20.92 5.69 18.11
N ALA A 63 19.98 6.16 17.29
CA ALA A 63 20.30 6.80 16.01
C ALA A 63 21.22 8.03 16.22
N ALA A 64 20.87 8.88 17.19
CA ALA A 64 21.69 10.04 17.56
C ALA A 64 23.09 9.63 18.07
N ARG A 65 23.18 8.64 18.96
CA ARG A 65 24.46 8.10 19.46
C ARG A 65 25.36 7.59 18.34
N ARG A 66 24.77 7.03 17.28
CA ARG A 66 25.49 6.51 16.10
C ARG A 66 25.72 7.54 15.00
N GLY A 67 25.23 8.78 15.14
CA GLY A 67 25.31 9.80 14.08
C GLY A 67 24.46 9.48 12.84
N LEU A 68 23.41 8.69 12.99
CA LEU A 68 22.51 8.31 11.89
C LEU A 68 21.32 9.28 11.81
N MET A 69 20.98 9.72 10.59
CA MET A 69 19.77 10.51 10.32
C MET A 69 18.62 9.56 9.96
N PRO A 70 17.57 9.43 10.81
CA PRO A 70 16.42 8.59 10.49
C PRO A 70 15.62 9.14 9.29
N LEU A 71 15.02 8.26 8.50
CA LEU A 71 14.09 8.67 7.43
C LEU A 71 12.78 9.22 7.97
N ALA A 72 12.31 8.68 9.09
CA ALA A 72 11.10 9.09 9.80
C ALA A 72 11.08 8.52 11.22
N ARG A 73 10.15 9.02 12.05
CA ARG A 73 9.72 8.42 13.31
C ARG A 73 8.37 7.73 13.14
N ILE A 74 8.17 6.58 13.80
CA ILE A 74 6.86 5.97 13.95
C ILE A 74 6.11 6.75 15.03
N VAL A 75 4.93 7.29 14.69
CA VAL A 75 4.11 8.10 15.59
C VAL A 75 3.08 7.26 16.32
N SER A 76 2.37 6.41 15.58
CA SER A 76 1.36 5.52 16.10
C SER A 76 1.11 4.36 15.13
N TRP A 77 0.39 3.36 15.59
CA TRP A 77 -0.12 2.28 14.75
C TRP A 77 -1.37 1.67 15.38
N ALA A 78 -2.16 1.00 14.55
CA ALA A 78 -3.35 0.30 14.98
C ALA A 78 -3.63 -0.93 14.13
N GLN A 79 -4.18 -1.95 14.78
CA GLN A 79 -4.83 -3.09 14.16
C GLN A 79 -6.29 -3.14 14.60
N THR A 80 -7.17 -3.54 13.69
CA THR A 80 -8.61 -3.65 13.89
C THR A 80 -9.16 -4.92 13.24
N GLY A 81 -10.27 -5.43 13.76
CA GLY A 81 -11.04 -6.52 13.18
C GLY A 81 -12.37 -6.03 12.62
N ILE A 82 -12.83 -6.66 11.55
CA ILE A 82 -14.13 -6.44 10.90
C ILE A 82 -14.70 -7.78 10.41
N ASP A 83 -15.93 -7.78 9.91
CA ASP A 83 -16.52 -8.96 9.30
C ASP A 83 -15.65 -9.48 8.13
N PRO A 84 -15.28 -10.78 8.11
CA PRO A 84 -14.47 -11.37 7.05
C PRO A 84 -15.04 -11.19 5.64
N SER A 85 -16.37 -11.12 5.49
CA SER A 85 -17.04 -10.94 4.19
C SER A 85 -16.75 -9.59 3.53
N ILE A 86 -16.36 -8.58 4.32
CA ILE A 86 -16.00 -7.24 3.87
C ILE A 86 -14.56 -6.89 4.25
N MET A 87 -13.70 -7.89 4.47
CA MET A 87 -12.32 -7.73 4.96
C MET A 87 -11.51 -6.61 4.26
N GLY A 88 -11.80 -6.38 2.98
CA GLY A 88 -11.14 -5.37 2.17
C GLY A 88 -11.26 -3.93 2.67
N VAL A 89 -12.28 -3.59 3.47
CA VAL A 89 -12.46 -2.24 4.03
C VAL A 89 -11.84 -2.06 5.43
N GLY A 90 -11.14 -3.08 5.94
CA GLY A 90 -10.42 -3.04 7.22
C GLY A 90 -9.55 -1.80 7.45
N PRO A 91 -8.85 -1.26 6.43
CA PRO A 91 -8.06 -0.03 6.56
C PRO A 91 -8.83 1.17 7.10
N ILE A 92 -10.14 1.28 6.87
CA ILE A 92 -10.93 2.44 7.31
C ILE A 92 -10.85 2.58 8.83
N SER A 93 -11.13 1.50 9.56
CA SER A 93 -11.09 1.52 11.02
C SER A 93 -9.66 1.59 11.56
N ALA A 94 -8.72 0.91 10.90
CA ALA A 94 -7.31 0.94 11.28
C ALA A 94 -6.70 2.34 11.15
N ILE A 95 -6.93 3.02 10.01
CA ILE A 95 -6.45 4.38 9.75
C ILE A 95 -7.05 5.35 10.75
N ARG A 96 -8.38 5.37 10.94
CA ARG A 96 -9.03 6.25 11.92
C ARG A 96 -8.42 6.08 13.31
N LYS A 97 -8.22 4.84 13.76
CA LYS A 97 -7.64 4.53 15.08
C LYS A 97 -6.15 4.90 15.20
N ALA A 98 -5.35 4.72 14.14
CA ALA A 98 -3.95 5.12 14.16
C ALA A 98 -3.79 6.64 14.16
N VAL A 99 -4.55 7.33 13.33
CA VAL A 99 -4.56 8.81 13.23
C VAL A 99 -5.03 9.45 14.53
N ASP A 100 -6.09 8.92 15.15
CA ASP A 100 -6.55 9.35 16.47
C ASP A 100 -5.46 9.18 17.55
N LYS A 101 -4.81 8.01 17.61
CA LYS A 101 -3.66 7.77 18.51
C LYS A 101 -2.48 8.71 18.26
N ALA A 102 -2.29 9.20 17.04
CA ALA A 102 -1.25 10.16 16.69
C ALA A 102 -1.63 11.60 17.11
N GLY A 103 -2.88 11.83 17.51
CA GLY A 103 -3.42 13.17 17.75
C GLY A 103 -3.54 13.99 16.47
N TRP A 104 -3.81 13.32 15.34
CA TRP A 104 -3.91 13.94 14.01
C TRP A 104 -5.35 13.97 13.51
N THR A 105 -5.59 14.78 12.48
CA THR A 105 -6.75 14.64 11.59
C THR A 105 -6.33 14.07 10.25
N LEU A 106 -7.28 13.55 9.45
CA LEU A 106 -6.97 13.00 8.13
C LEU A 106 -6.44 14.06 7.16
N GLU A 107 -6.87 15.30 7.31
CA GLU A 107 -6.46 16.44 6.48
C GLU A 107 -4.97 16.79 6.69
N GLN A 108 -4.47 16.55 7.91
CA GLN A 108 -3.07 16.76 8.29
C GLN A 108 -2.12 15.70 7.74
N VAL A 109 -2.62 14.61 7.18
CA VAL A 109 -1.79 13.60 6.52
C VAL A 109 -1.46 14.10 5.12
N ASP A 110 -0.17 14.13 4.79
CA ASP A 110 0.32 14.62 3.49
C ASP A 110 0.18 13.53 2.43
N LEU A 111 0.56 12.30 2.75
CA LEU A 111 0.52 11.15 1.84
C LEU A 111 -0.04 9.90 2.51
N PHE A 112 -0.78 9.12 1.72
CA PHE A 112 -1.30 7.82 2.10
C PHE A 112 -0.76 6.76 1.14
N GLU A 113 -0.26 5.66 1.68
CA GLU A 113 -0.06 4.42 0.95
C GLU A 113 -1.09 3.42 1.47
N ILE A 114 -2.10 3.12 0.65
CA ILE A 114 -3.18 2.19 0.97
C ILE A 114 -3.12 1.06 -0.04
N ASN A 115 -2.80 -0.15 0.41
CA ASN A 115 -2.57 -1.28 -0.50
C ASN A 115 -3.78 -1.60 -1.37
N GLU A 116 -3.56 -1.65 -2.69
CA GLU A 116 -4.60 -1.86 -3.70
C GLU A 116 -4.79 -3.34 -4.02
N ALA A 117 -5.26 -4.13 -3.06
CA ALA A 117 -5.58 -5.54 -3.33
C ALA A 117 -6.59 -5.67 -4.49
N PHE A 118 -7.61 -4.80 -4.47
CA PHE A 118 -8.61 -4.62 -5.52
C PHE A 118 -8.99 -3.14 -5.64
N ALA A 119 -9.30 -2.68 -6.85
CA ALA A 119 -9.67 -1.29 -7.11
C ALA A 119 -10.95 -0.88 -6.36
N SER A 120 -11.94 -1.78 -6.29
CA SER A 120 -13.20 -1.55 -5.58
C SER A 120 -12.98 -1.20 -4.11
N LEU A 121 -12.01 -1.85 -3.46
CA LEU A 121 -11.66 -1.59 -2.05
C LEU A 121 -10.95 -0.26 -1.89
N SER A 122 -9.99 0.06 -2.76
CA SER A 122 -9.30 1.35 -2.74
C SER A 122 -10.29 2.51 -2.87
N VAL A 123 -11.24 2.40 -3.81
CA VAL A 123 -12.31 3.38 -4.00
C VAL A 123 -13.23 3.46 -2.78
N ALA A 124 -13.64 2.32 -2.20
CA ALA A 124 -14.50 2.31 -1.01
C ALA A 124 -13.83 2.98 0.20
N ILE A 125 -12.56 2.65 0.45
CA ILE A 125 -11.77 3.22 1.55
C ILE A 125 -11.62 4.73 1.38
N SER A 126 -11.23 5.20 0.19
CA SER A 126 -11.05 6.64 -0.03
C SER A 126 -12.34 7.42 0.12
N LYS A 127 -13.46 6.90 -0.39
CA LYS A 127 -14.77 7.56 -0.27
C LYS A 127 -15.21 7.68 1.19
N GLU A 128 -15.06 6.61 1.96
CA GLU A 128 -15.47 6.58 3.37
C GLU A 128 -14.57 7.41 4.28
N LEU A 129 -13.26 7.49 3.97
CA LEU A 129 -12.32 8.35 4.69
C LEU A 129 -12.37 9.80 4.23
N LYS A 130 -13.02 10.10 3.10
CA LYS A 130 -13.12 11.44 2.50
C LYS A 130 -11.75 12.11 2.30
N VAL A 131 -10.74 11.29 2.00
CA VAL A 131 -9.37 11.74 1.74
C VAL A 131 -9.22 12.15 0.27
N ASN A 132 -8.37 13.15 0.01
CA ASN A 132 -8.04 13.53 -1.37
C ASN A 132 -7.27 12.39 -2.05
N MET A 133 -7.81 11.88 -3.17
CA MET A 133 -7.18 10.83 -3.99
C MET A 133 -5.78 11.22 -4.47
N GLU A 134 -5.50 12.52 -4.67
CA GLU A 134 -4.17 13.00 -5.07
C GLU A 134 -3.11 12.79 -3.99
N LYS A 135 -3.51 12.45 -2.75
CA LYS A 135 -2.60 12.10 -1.66
C LYS A 135 -2.40 10.58 -1.53
N ILE A 136 -3.20 9.76 -2.21
CA ILE A 136 -3.17 8.29 -2.09
C ILE A 136 -2.34 7.69 -3.22
N ASN A 137 -1.39 6.83 -2.88
CA ASN A 137 -0.62 5.99 -3.82
C ASN A 137 -0.05 6.79 -5.00
N ILE A 138 0.61 7.92 -4.72
CA ILE A 138 1.06 8.89 -5.75
C ILE A 138 2.12 8.32 -6.72
N GLN A 139 2.68 7.14 -6.44
CA GLN A 139 3.61 6.40 -7.29
C GLN A 139 2.96 5.18 -7.98
N GLY A 140 1.63 5.08 -7.93
CA GLY A 140 0.89 3.87 -8.23
C GLY A 140 0.89 2.90 -7.04
N GLY A 141 -0.06 1.96 -7.06
CA GLY A 141 -0.20 0.94 -6.03
C GLY A 141 -0.14 -0.48 -6.58
N ALA A 142 -0.64 -1.44 -5.80
CA ALA A 142 -0.47 -2.86 -6.04
C ALA A 142 -1.18 -3.39 -7.30
N ILE A 143 -2.14 -2.66 -7.88
CA ILE A 143 -2.73 -3.04 -9.18
C ILE A 143 -1.68 -2.96 -10.29
N ALA A 144 -0.76 -2.00 -10.19
CA ALA A 144 0.34 -1.82 -11.15
C ALA A 144 1.64 -2.50 -10.67
N LEU A 145 1.99 -2.35 -9.40
CA LEU A 145 3.26 -2.79 -8.82
C LEU A 145 3.23 -4.23 -8.29
N GLY A 146 2.05 -4.80 -8.13
CA GLY A 146 1.88 -6.15 -7.61
C GLY A 146 1.76 -6.25 -6.07
N HIS A 147 1.41 -7.45 -5.61
CA HIS A 147 1.10 -7.75 -4.21
C HIS A 147 1.80 -9.01 -3.68
N PRO A 148 3.11 -8.94 -3.40
CA PRO A 148 3.80 -10.01 -2.66
C PRO A 148 3.30 -10.03 -1.22
N LEU A 149 2.45 -11.00 -0.87
CA LEU A 149 1.58 -10.96 0.32
C LEU A 149 2.34 -10.59 1.61
N GLY A 150 3.39 -11.35 1.94
CA GLY A 150 4.18 -11.14 3.16
C GLY A 150 5.06 -9.89 3.15
N ALA A 151 5.38 -9.35 1.98
CA ALA A 151 6.27 -8.19 1.84
C ALA A 151 5.50 -6.87 1.69
N SER A 152 4.25 -6.92 1.21
CA SER A 152 3.50 -5.73 0.78
C SER A 152 3.32 -4.69 1.87
N GLY A 153 3.16 -5.11 3.13
CA GLY A 153 3.07 -4.20 4.26
C GLY A 153 4.31 -3.34 4.44
N CYS A 154 5.49 -3.96 4.35
CA CYS A 154 6.75 -3.22 4.43
C CYS A 154 7.04 -2.49 3.10
N ARG A 155 6.68 -3.08 1.95
CA ARG A 155 6.88 -2.46 0.63
C ARG A 155 6.16 -1.12 0.52
N ILE A 156 4.89 -1.03 0.92
CA ILE A 156 4.15 0.25 0.88
C ILE A 156 4.73 1.27 1.87
N LEU A 157 5.27 0.83 3.01
CA LEU A 157 5.91 1.71 3.98
C LEU A 157 7.23 2.28 3.40
N VAL A 158 8.02 1.44 2.73
CA VAL A 158 9.23 1.88 2.02
C VAL A 158 8.88 2.91 0.95
N THR A 159 7.86 2.64 0.11
CA THR A 159 7.36 3.59 -0.89
C THR A 159 6.96 4.92 -0.25
N LEU A 160 6.21 4.88 0.87
CA LEU A 160 5.76 6.06 1.59
C LEU A 160 6.92 6.92 2.13
N LEU A 161 7.93 6.28 2.74
CA LEU A 161 9.11 6.97 3.30
C LEU A 161 9.84 7.77 2.22
N TYR A 162 10.12 7.13 1.07
CA TYR A 162 10.80 7.79 -0.05
C TYR A 162 9.90 8.77 -0.80
N ALA A 163 8.58 8.57 -0.81
CA ALA A 163 7.64 9.53 -1.37
C ALA A 163 7.61 10.83 -0.55
N LEU A 164 7.50 10.74 0.79
CA LEU A 164 7.58 11.89 1.69
C LEU A 164 8.90 12.64 1.56
N GLU A 165 10.01 11.91 1.45
CA GLU A 165 11.33 12.50 1.18
C GLU A 165 11.33 13.34 -0.10
N ARG A 166 10.89 12.73 -1.21
CA ARG A 166 10.95 13.34 -2.53
C ARG A 166 9.99 14.53 -2.67
N THR A 167 8.85 14.50 -1.99
CA THR A 167 7.85 15.58 -2.05
C THR A 167 8.03 16.63 -0.96
N GLY A 168 8.92 16.42 0.01
CA GLY A 168 9.04 17.26 1.20
C GLY A 168 7.85 17.14 2.17
N GLY A 169 7.04 16.10 2.04
CA GLY A 169 5.94 15.80 2.95
C GLY A 169 6.43 15.41 4.35
N LYS A 170 5.62 15.67 5.37
CA LYS A 170 5.97 15.43 6.78
C LYS A 170 5.24 14.22 7.34
N ARG A 171 3.92 14.12 7.13
CA ARG A 171 3.06 13.11 7.77
C ARG A 171 2.56 12.09 6.76
N GLY A 172 2.79 10.82 7.03
CA GLY A 172 2.36 9.72 6.17
C GLY A 172 1.56 8.66 6.92
N VAL A 173 0.67 7.99 6.19
CA VAL A 173 -0.04 6.79 6.67
C VAL A 173 0.14 5.65 5.69
N ALA A 174 0.65 4.51 6.17
CA ALA A 174 0.67 3.25 5.42
C ALA A 174 -0.40 2.31 5.98
N ALA A 175 -1.26 1.71 5.13
CA ALA A 175 -2.34 0.84 5.57
C ALA A 175 -2.69 -0.30 4.60
N LEU A 176 -3.13 -1.44 5.15
CA LEU A 176 -3.48 -2.64 4.38
C LEU A 176 -4.70 -3.36 4.97
N CYS A 177 -5.52 -3.95 4.09
CA CYS A 177 -6.49 -4.97 4.47
C CYS A 177 -5.77 -6.31 4.66
N ILE A 178 -6.39 -7.21 5.43
CA ILE A 178 -5.85 -8.54 5.72
C ILE A 178 -6.98 -9.56 5.63
N GLY A 179 -6.71 -10.65 4.90
CA GLY A 179 -7.60 -11.80 4.79
C GLY A 179 -8.10 -12.29 6.15
N GLY A 180 -9.37 -12.65 6.24
CA GLY A 180 -10.01 -13.04 7.51
C GLY A 180 -10.59 -11.88 8.31
N GLY A 181 -10.62 -10.66 7.77
CA GLY A 181 -11.35 -9.54 8.38
C GLY A 181 -10.51 -8.68 9.31
N MET A 182 -9.30 -8.29 8.90
CA MET A 182 -8.49 -7.36 9.69
C MET A 182 -7.98 -6.18 8.85
N GLY A 183 -7.62 -5.11 9.53
CA GLY A 183 -6.91 -3.96 8.96
C GLY A 183 -5.74 -3.55 9.84
N ILE A 184 -4.69 -3.03 9.22
CA ILE A 184 -3.53 -2.45 9.91
C ILE A 184 -3.18 -1.09 9.30
N ALA A 185 -2.78 -0.14 10.15
CA ALA A 185 -2.28 1.16 9.74
C ALA A 185 -1.13 1.63 10.64
N MET A 186 -0.19 2.37 10.04
CA MET A 186 0.93 3.00 10.74
C MET A 186 1.03 4.47 10.32
N CYS A 187 1.14 5.36 11.30
CA CYS A 187 1.41 6.78 11.10
C CYS A 187 2.91 7.04 11.30
N ILE A 188 3.53 7.70 10.33
CA ILE A 188 4.94 8.10 10.37
C ILE A 188 5.08 9.61 10.16
N GLU A 189 6.10 10.20 10.77
CA GLU A 189 6.46 11.61 10.56
C GLU A 189 7.95 11.72 10.21
N ARG A 190 8.29 12.46 9.15
CA ARG A 190 9.68 12.69 8.73
C ARG A 190 10.42 13.59 9.73
#